data_AF-A0A6V8PTX5-F1
#
_entry.id   AF-A0A6V8PTX5-F1
#
_cell.length_a   1.000
_cell.length_b   1.000
_cell.length_c   1.000
_cell.angle_alpha   90.00
_cell.angle_beta   90.00
_cell.angle_gamma   90.00
#
_symmetry.space_group_name_H-M   'P 1'
#
loop_
_entity.id
_entity.type
_entity.pdbx_description
1 polymer ?
#
loop_
_entity_poly.entity_id
_entity_poly.type
_entity_poly.pdbx_seq_one_letter_code
_entity_poly.pdbx_strand_id
1 'polypeptide(L)'
;MFFYIAIGMKWYARIQKVCFYIGMVGLLSVFLVLLVASNANFVAGFNSYVSSLFGVTSANAYQDIIDAAAKDDYTPLPWGSMPIAASLALIPMVVFFNLWPNWGATLYGEVRGASDYKRNVLGMGGALVVTTILAIIFLALIAKTIGWEFYHAANFTFWAGTSPLPLFPYPGLLVAFITQNPVLQLWILLSLSLWFWGWSGTLFLSSSRVIFAAAFDRVLPEWMATVSPRFRTPTGALIVMTIPSIIVSLLYSYYPGFITLTLASTAVIAITYVGTTVAAIVLPYRKRELFNASPVSRYTIGGIPTITISGVIFLLFLLYNIYMWSVDTVYGLNSPLSAIYMLSLYILAIVLYFGFKGYRRRQGIDINMAYQEIPVE
;
A
#
# COMPACT_ATOMS: atom_id res chain seq x y z
N MET A 1 14.25 9.41 -2.65
CA MET A 1 13.22 9.45 -1.58
C MET A 1 13.73 10.20 -0.36
N PHE A 2 14.84 9.77 0.26
CA PHE A 2 15.44 10.42 1.45
C PHE A 2 15.65 11.94 1.33
N PHE A 3 16.14 12.42 0.18
CA PHE A 3 16.52 13.82 0.00
C PHE A 3 15.39 14.81 0.21
N TYR A 4 14.17 14.57 -0.27
CA TYR A 4 13.09 15.56 -0.12
C TYR A 4 12.36 15.51 1.23
N ILE A 5 12.48 14.42 1.97
CA ILE A 5 11.96 14.31 3.35
C ILE A 5 12.92 15.03 4.31
N ALA A 6 14.23 14.89 4.07
CA ALA A 6 15.27 15.54 4.86
C ALA A 6 15.25 17.09 4.78
N ILE A 7 14.61 17.67 3.76
CA ILE A 7 14.47 19.14 3.59
C ILE A 7 13.41 19.74 4.52
N GLY A 8 12.62 18.90 5.21
CA GLY A 8 11.68 19.29 6.26
C GLY A 8 10.21 19.31 5.85
N MET A 9 9.32 19.26 6.85
CA MET A 9 7.88 19.03 6.69
C MET A 9 7.16 20.03 5.76
N LYS A 10 7.57 21.30 5.78
CA LYS A 10 6.95 22.34 4.92
C LYS A 10 7.17 22.05 3.44
N TRP A 11 8.40 21.67 3.07
CA TRP A 11 8.76 21.36 1.69
C TRP A 11 8.18 20.03 1.26
N TYR A 12 8.24 19.04 2.15
CA TYR A 12 7.59 17.75 1.95
C TYR A 12 6.10 17.90 1.60
N ALA A 13 5.33 18.66 2.38
CA ALA A 13 3.91 18.89 2.12
C ALA A 13 3.65 19.64 0.80
N ARG A 14 4.55 20.53 0.36
CA ARG A 14 4.46 21.19 -0.95
C ARG A 14 4.67 20.19 -2.09
N ILE A 15 5.71 19.37 -1.99
CA ILE A 15 6.01 18.33 -2.97
C ILE A 15 4.85 17.35 -3.06
N GLN A 16 4.34 16.87 -1.92
CA GLN A 16 3.19 15.97 -1.88
C GLN A 16 1.95 16.57 -2.55
N LYS A 17 1.67 17.86 -2.31
CA LYS A 17 0.57 18.56 -3.00
C LYS A 17 0.78 18.66 -4.50
N VAL A 18 1.98 19.02 -4.96
CA VAL A 18 2.31 19.09 -6.39
C VAL A 18 2.16 17.70 -7.05
N CYS A 19 2.71 16.67 -6.43
CA CYS A 19 2.56 15.28 -6.89
C CYS A 19 1.09 14.87 -6.97
N PHE A 20 0.29 15.21 -5.95
CA PHE A 20 -1.14 14.90 -5.95
C PHE A 20 -1.88 15.61 -7.09
N TYR A 21 -1.72 16.93 -7.25
CA TYR A 21 -2.42 17.66 -8.30
C TYR A 21 -2.00 17.21 -9.69
N ILE A 22 -0.70 17.07 -9.96
CA ILE A 22 -0.22 16.59 -11.26
C ILE A 22 -0.69 15.16 -11.51
N GLY A 23 -0.64 14.30 -10.48
CA GLY A 23 -1.15 12.95 -10.55
C GLY A 23 -2.65 12.88 -10.88
N MET A 24 -3.47 13.75 -10.27
CA MET A 24 -4.91 13.84 -10.56
C MET A 24 -5.18 14.34 -11.98
N VAL A 25 -4.41 15.32 -12.47
CA VAL A 25 -4.53 15.77 -13.88
C VAL A 25 -4.07 14.67 -14.84
N GLY A 26 -3.04 13.90 -14.48
CA GLY A 26 -2.61 12.72 -15.22
C GLY A 26 -3.71 11.66 -15.31
N LEU A 27 -4.36 11.34 -14.19
CA LEU A 27 -5.50 10.42 -14.14
C LEU A 27 -6.67 10.92 -15.00
N LEU A 28 -6.99 12.20 -14.91
CA LEU A 28 -8.02 12.82 -15.75
C LEU A 28 -7.65 12.72 -17.24
N SER A 29 -6.39 12.96 -17.59
CA SER A 29 -5.90 12.83 -18.96
C SER A 29 -6.07 11.41 -19.48
N VAL A 30 -5.73 10.41 -18.66
CA VAL A 30 -5.95 8.98 -18.97
C VAL A 30 -7.44 8.69 -19.18
N PHE A 31 -8.32 9.21 -18.32
CA PHE A 31 -9.75 9.01 -18.45
C PHE A 31 -10.28 9.61 -19.74
N LEU A 32 -9.83 10.82 -20.09
CA LEU A 32 -10.23 11.48 -21.35
C LEU A 32 -9.74 10.71 -22.58
N VAL A 33 -8.49 10.23 -22.58
CA VAL A 33 -7.97 9.41 -23.69
C VAL A 33 -8.80 8.13 -23.84
N LEU A 34 -9.05 7.40 -22.75
CA LEU A 34 -9.85 6.17 -22.79
C LEU A 34 -11.32 6.44 -23.17
N LEU A 35 -11.89 7.57 -22.74
CA LEU A 35 -13.26 7.94 -23.05
C LEU A 35 -13.43 8.20 -24.55
N VAL A 36 -12.53 8.98 -25.15
CA VAL A 36 -12.60 9.39 -26.56
C VAL A 36 -12.15 8.29 -27.52
N ALA A 37 -11.12 7.52 -27.15
CA ALA A 37 -10.60 6.48 -28.02
C ALA A 37 -11.55 5.28 -28.15
N SER A 38 -11.47 4.60 -29.29
CA SER A 38 -12.14 3.33 -29.53
C SER A 38 -11.18 2.15 -29.34
N ASN A 39 -11.72 0.94 -29.22
CA ASN A 39 -10.90 -0.27 -29.15
C ASN A 39 -10.04 -0.47 -30.40
N ALA A 40 -10.54 -0.14 -31.59
CA ALA A 40 -9.75 -0.17 -32.81
C ALA A 40 -8.51 0.75 -32.75
N ASN A 41 -8.62 1.93 -32.11
CA ASN A 41 -7.47 2.81 -31.91
C ASN A 41 -6.42 2.18 -31.01
N PHE A 42 -6.86 1.52 -29.93
CA PHE A 42 -5.95 0.81 -29.02
C PHE A 42 -5.24 -0.34 -29.73
N VAL A 43 -5.97 -1.23 -30.42
CA VAL A 43 -5.39 -2.39 -31.12
C VAL A 43 -4.36 -1.95 -32.16
N ALA A 44 -4.69 -0.93 -32.96
CA ALA A 44 -3.76 -0.39 -33.96
C ALA A 44 -2.50 0.21 -33.32
N GLY A 45 -2.66 1.03 -32.27
CA GLY A 45 -1.54 1.63 -31.54
C GLY A 45 -0.67 0.59 -30.86
N PHE A 46 -1.30 -0.37 -30.16
CA PHE A 46 -0.63 -1.47 -29.49
C PHE A 46 0.22 -2.30 -30.45
N ASN A 47 -0.35 -2.80 -31.55
CA ASN A 47 0.38 -3.61 -32.53
C ASN A 47 1.57 -2.83 -33.13
N SER A 48 1.42 -1.53 -33.38
CA SER A 48 2.50 -0.67 -33.89
C SER A 48 3.64 -0.47 -32.87
N TYR A 49 3.30 -0.17 -31.62
CA TYR A 49 4.30 0.06 -30.57
C TYR A 49 5.01 -1.22 -30.15
N VAL A 50 4.30 -2.33 -30.09
CA VAL A 50 4.88 -3.61 -29.67
C VAL A 50 5.86 -4.15 -30.71
N SER A 51 5.56 -3.96 -32.00
CA SER A 51 6.49 -4.29 -33.06
C SER A 51 7.73 -3.37 -33.07
N SER A 52 7.54 -2.05 -32.93
CA SER A 52 8.64 -1.08 -33.00
C SER A 52 9.55 -1.04 -31.76
N LEU A 53 9.00 -1.19 -30.56
CA LEU A 53 9.75 -1.08 -29.30
C LEU A 53 10.28 -2.43 -28.80
N PHE A 54 9.53 -3.51 -29.01
CA PHE A 54 9.87 -4.83 -28.45
C PHE A 54 10.24 -5.85 -29.53
N GLY A 55 10.26 -5.47 -30.80
CA GLY A 55 10.67 -6.35 -31.90
C GLY A 55 9.74 -7.54 -32.12
N VAL A 56 8.50 -7.47 -31.63
CA VAL A 56 7.49 -8.52 -31.85
C VAL A 56 7.09 -8.48 -33.32
N THR A 57 7.32 -9.59 -34.03
CA THR A 57 7.12 -9.71 -35.48
C THR A 57 5.69 -10.06 -35.88
N SER A 58 4.83 -10.36 -34.91
CA SER A 58 3.43 -10.67 -35.18
C SER A 58 2.68 -9.45 -35.70
N ALA A 59 1.88 -9.69 -36.74
CA ALA A 59 0.97 -8.69 -37.30
C ALA A 59 -0.18 -8.32 -36.33
N ASN A 60 -0.49 -9.19 -35.35
CA ASN A 60 -1.57 -8.97 -34.40
C ASN A 60 -1.23 -9.45 -32.98
N ALA A 61 -0.25 -8.79 -32.36
CA ALA A 61 0.16 -9.05 -30.98
C ALA A 61 -0.99 -8.98 -29.96
N TYR A 62 -2.04 -8.18 -30.23
CA TYR A 62 -3.24 -8.11 -29.39
C TYR A 62 -3.93 -9.48 -29.28
N GLN A 63 -4.17 -10.13 -30.43
CA GLN A 63 -4.84 -11.43 -30.47
C GLN A 63 -3.93 -12.53 -29.94
N ASP A 64 -2.63 -12.49 -30.23
CA ASP A 64 -1.68 -13.49 -29.73
C ASP A 64 -1.68 -13.59 -28.20
N ILE A 65 -1.87 -12.47 -27.50
CA ILE A 65 -1.97 -12.46 -26.03
C ILE A 65 -3.24 -13.16 -25.55
N ILE A 66 -4.36 -12.95 -26.24
CA ILE A 66 -5.63 -13.62 -25.93
C ILE A 66 -5.50 -15.12 -26.21
N ASP A 67 -4.93 -15.48 -27.35
CA ASP A 67 -4.73 -16.88 -27.75
C ASP A 67 -3.75 -17.60 -26.83
N ALA A 68 -2.69 -16.91 -26.37
CA ALA A 68 -1.74 -17.45 -25.39
C ALA A 68 -2.44 -17.73 -24.04
N ALA A 69 -3.30 -16.82 -23.58
CA ALA A 69 -4.09 -17.05 -22.38
C ALA A 69 -5.06 -18.23 -22.54
N ALA A 70 -5.75 -18.31 -23.69
CA ALA A 70 -6.67 -19.41 -23.98
C ALA A 70 -5.94 -20.77 -24.10
N LYS A 71 -4.71 -20.78 -24.62
CA LYS A 71 -3.84 -21.97 -24.68
C LYS A 71 -3.43 -22.47 -23.30
N ASP A 72 -3.31 -21.57 -22.33
CA ASP A 72 -3.06 -21.86 -20.93
C ASP A 72 -4.38 -22.08 -20.14
N ASP A 73 -5.47 -22.42 -20.84
CA ASP A 73 -6.81 -22.69 -20.32
C ASP A 73 -7.45 -21.53 -19.52
N TYR A 74 -7.00 -20.29 -19.75
CA TYR A 74 -7.56 -19.10 -19.11
C TYR A 74 -8.44 -18.30 -20.06
N THR A 75 -9.74 -18.24 -19.76
CA THR A 75 -10.69 -17.33 -20.40
C THR A 75 -11.36 -16.45 -19.34
N PRO A 76 -11.22 -15.11 -19.42
CA PRO A 76 -11.81 -14.23 -18.43
C PRO A 76 -13.33 -14.17 -18.58
N LEU A 77 -14.03 -14.12 -17.44
CA LEU A 77 -15.48 -13.92 -17.43
C LEU A 77 -15.84 -12.55 -18.01
N PRO A 78 -16.91 -12.45 -18.81
CA PRO A 78 -17.38 -11.16 -19.32
C PRO A 78 -17.63 -10.16 -18.19
N TRP A 79 -17.32 -8.88 -18.45
CA TRP A 79 -17.46 -7.79 -17.48
C TRP A 79 -18.86 -7.74 -16.82
N GLY A 80 -19.92 -8.03 -17.57
CA GLY A 80 -21.30 -8.00 -17.08
C GLY A 80 -21.76 -9.25 -16.31
N SER A 81 -20.96 -10.31 -16.26
CA SER A 81 -21.35 -11.62 -15.70
C SER A 81 -20.46 -12.07 -14.55
N MET A 82 -19.98 -11.12 -13.73
CA MET A 82 -19.09 -11.44 -12.60
C MET A 82 -19.85 -12.15 -11.45
N PRO A 83 -19.42 -13.36 -11.05
CA PRO A 83 -20.06 -14.10 -9.96
C PRO A 83 -19.68 -13.47 -8.62
N ILE A 84 -20.60 -12.71 -8.03
CA ILE A 84 -20.38 -11.97 -6.77
C ILE A 84 -19.81 -12.88 -5.67
N ALA A 85 -20.36 -14.08 -5.49
CA ALA A 85 -19.91 -15.01 -4.45
C ALA A 85 -18.46 -15.48 -4.66
N ALA A 86 -18.06 -15.80 -5.89
CA ALA A 86 -16.69 -16.17 -6.20
C ALA A 86 -15.74 -14.96 -6.15
N SER A 87 -16.23 -13.76 -6.47
CA SER A 87 -15.46 -12.52 -6.32
C SER A 87 -15.13 -12.19 -4.86
N LEU A 88 -15.91 -12.68 -3.88
CA LEU A 88 -15.54 -12.54 -2.46
C LEU A 88 -14.22 -13.24 -2.13
N ALA A 89 -13.87 -14.31 -2.84
CA ALA A 89 -12.56 -14.97 -2.69
C ALA A 89 -11.39 -14.09 -3.20
N LEU A 90 -11.66 -13.00 -3.93
CA LEU A 90 -10.62 -12.02 -4.31
C LEU A 90 -10.35 -11.00 -3.21
N ILE A 91 -11.20 -10.92 -2.17
CA ILE A 91 -11.03 -9.95 -1.08
C ILE A 91 -9.64 -10.06 -0.45
N PRO A 92 -9.11 -11.25 -0.09
CA PRO A 92 -7.76 -11.34 0.47
C PRO A 92 -6.66 -10.88 -0.48
N MET A 93 -6.89 -10.90 -1.80
CA MET A 93 -5.94 -10.36 -2.78
C MET A 93 -6.03 -8.83 -2.86
N VAL A 94 -7.24 -8.28 -2.85
CA VAL A 94 -7.49 -6.82 -3.00
C VAL A 94 -7.27 -6.06 -1.70
N VAL A 95 -7.51 -6.69 -0.55
CA VAL A 95 -7.36 -6.05 0.77
C VAL A 95 -5.94 -5.57 1.01
N PHE A 96 -4.94 -6.20 0.35
CA PHE A 96 -3.57 -5.71 0.32
C PHE A 96 -3.54 -4.21 0.03
N PHE A 97 -4.21 -3.76 -1.04
CA PHE A 97 -4.24 -2.36 -1.44
C PHE A 97 -4.84 -1.43 -0.37
N ASN A 98 -5.83 -1.89 0.41
CA ASN A 98 -6.54 -1.06 1.39
C ASN A 98 -5.96 -1.11 2.80
N LEU A 99 -5.13 -2.09 3.15
CA LEU A 99 -4.45 -2.12 4.46
C LEU A 99 -3.37 -1.03 4.58
N TRP A 100 -2.71 -0.66 3.49
CA TRP A 100 -1.63 0.35 3.51
C TRP A 100 -2.11 1.80 3.67
N PRO A 101 -3.20 2.27 3.04
CA PRO A 101 -3.71 3.63 3.25
C PRO A 101 -4.00 4.00 4.71
N ASN A 102 -4.19 3.02 5.61
CA ASN A 102 -4.33 3.28 7.05
C ASN A 102 -3.08 3.93 7.67
N TRP A 103 -1.90 3.84 7.06
CA TRP A 103 -0.73 4.61 7.46
C TRP A 103 -0.96 6.13 7.39
N GLY A 104 -1.95 6.59 6.61
CA GLY A 104 -2.40 7.98 6.63
C GLY A 104 -2.96 8.41 7.99
N ALA A 105 -3.50 7.49 8.79
CA ALA A 105 -4.08 7.80 10.11
C ALA A 105 -3.06 8.40 11.09
N THR A 106 -1.78 8.01 11.03
CA THR A 106 -0.74 8.59 11.89
C THR A 106 -0.43 10.05 11.52
N LEU A 107 -0.69 10.44 10.28
CA LEU A 107 -0.54 11.82 9.79
C LEU A 107 -1.78 12.67 10.10
N TYR A 108 -2.94 12.05 10.36
CA TYR A 108 -4.17 12.77 10.70
C TYR A 108 -4.08 13.54 12.02
N GLY A 109 -3.23 13.13 12.97
CA GLY A 109 -2.98 13.89 14.20
C GLY A 109 -2.48 15.33 13.93
N GLU A 110 -1.85 15.56 12.77
CA GLU A 110 -1.35 16.87 12.36
C GLU A 110 -2.37 17.69 11.55
N VAL A 111 -3.48 17.07 11.17
CA VAL A 111 -4.54 17.73 10.39
C VAL A 111 -5.44 18.50 11.36
N ARG A 112 -5.53 19.81 11.16
CA ARG A 112 -6.40 20.70 11.96
C ARG A 112 -7.84 20.17 11.95
N GLY A 113 -8.38 19.88 13.15
CA GLY A 113 -9.76 19.40 13.32
C GLY A 113 -9.93 17.88 13.29
N ALA A 114 -8.84 17.10 13.29
CA ALA A 114 -8.90 15.64 13.46
C ALA A 114 -9.43 15.19 14.84
N SER A 115 -9.54 16.12 15.80
CA SER A 115 -10.21 15.90 17.08
C SER A 115 -11.73 15.71 16.95
N ASP A 116 -12.33 16.06 15.81
CA ASP A 116 -13.73 15.77 15.51
C ASP A 116 -13.84 14.41 14.79
N TYR A 117 -14.32 13.41 15.52
CA TYR A 117 -14.54 12.05 15.02
C TYR A 117 -15.30 12.04 13.69
N LYS A 118 -16.32 12.88 13.53
CA LYS A 118 -17.12 12.91 12.29
C LYS A 118 -16.28 13.39 11.11
N ARG A 119 -15.46 14.42 11.29
CA ARG A 119 -14.59 14.96 10.22
C ARG A 119 -13.55 13.95 9.78
N ASN A 120 -13.00 13.18 10.73
CA ASN A 120 -12.05 12.12 10.41
C ASN A 120 -12.72 10.98 9.60
N VAL A 121 -13.84 10.46 10.09
CA VAL A 121 -14.60 9.39 9.39
C VAL A 121 -15.08 9.85 8.02
N LEU A 122 -15.60 11.07 7.89
CA LEU A 122 -16.01 11.66 6.61
C LEU A 122 -14.82 11.86 5.66
N GLY A 123 -13.66 12.29 6.18
CA GLY A 123 -12.46 12.49 5.38
C GLY A 123 -11.89 11.18 4.82
N MET A 124 -11.65 10.20 5.70
CA MET A 124 -11.13 8.88 5.29
C MET A 124 -12.16 8.10 4.48
N GLY A 125 -13.41 8.03 4.95
CA GLY A 125 -14.49 7.32 4.26
C GLY A 125 -14.83 7.94 2.91
N GLY A 126 -14.87 9.28 2.84
CA GLY A 126 -15.10 10.00 1.58
C GLY A 126 -13.99 9.76 0.57
N ALA A 127 -12.72 9.78 1.00
CA ALA A 127 -11.60 9.45 0.14
C ALA A 127 -11.68 8.02 -0.41
N LEU A 128 -12.09 7.05 0.42
CA LEU A 128 -12.30 5.66 -0.01
C LEU A 128 -13.41 5.57 -1.06
N VAL A 129 -14.58 6.17 -0.80
CA VAL A 129 -15.72 6.15 -1.74
C VAL A 129 -15.35 6.78 -3.08
N VAL A 130 -14.72 7.96 -3.07
CA VAL A 130 -14.28 8.63 -4.31
C VAL A 130 -13.27 7.76 -5.06
N THR A 131 -12.31 7.16 -4.37
CA THR A 131 -11.31 6.28 -4.99
C THR A 131 -11.95 5.03 -5.59
N THR A 132 -12.91 4.42 -4.91
CA THR A 132 -13.68 3.27 -5.42
C THR A 132 -14.48 3.63 -6.66
N ILE A 133 -15.17 4.77 -6.66
CA ILE A 133 -15.93 5.25 -7.84
C ILE A 133 -14.98 5.48 -9.02
N LEU A 134 -13.86 6.16 -8.79
CA LEU A 134 -12.86 6.40 -9.84
C LEU A 134 -12.27 5.09 -10.37
N ALA A 135 -12.02 4.10 -9.51
CA ALA A 135 -11.53 2.78 -9.93
C ALA A 135 -12.57 2.03 -10.79
N ILE A 136 -13.85 2.07 -10.43
CA ILE A 136 -14.93 1.45 -11.23
C ILE A 136 -15.02 2.13 -12.60
N ILE A 137 -15.01 3.46 -12.65
CA ILE A 137 -15.02 4.21 -13.91
C ILE A 137 -13.79 3.85 -14.74
N PHE A 138 -12.61 3.77 -14.12
CA PHE A 138 -11.38 3.43 -14.81
C PHE A 138 -11.44 2.03 -15.42
N LEU A 139 -11.89 1.02 -14.67
CA LEU A 139 -12.04 -0.35 -15.16
C LEU A 139 -13.09 -0.44 -16.28
N ALA A 140 -14.20 0.29 -16.19
CA ALA A 140 -15.19 0.37 -17.26
C ALA A 140 -14.61 1.00 -18.54
N LEU A 141 -13.79 2.04 -18.40
CA LEU A 141 -13.09 2.67 -19.51
C LEU A 141 -12.02 1.75 -20.13
N ILE A 142 -11.31 0.97 -19.32
CA ILE A 142 -10.41 -0.10 -19.79
C ILE A 142 -11.22 -1.14 -20.58
N ALA A 143 -12.33 -1.63 -20.03
CA ALA A 143 -13.17 -2.62 -20.69
C ALA A 143 -13.68 -2.13 -22.05
N LYS A 144 -14.08 -0.85 -22.16
CA LYS A 144 -14.50 -0.21 -23.41
C LYS A 144 -13.38 -0.11 -24.45
N THR A 145 -12.20 0.36 -24.04
CA THR A 145 -11.17 0.84 -24.98
C THR A 145 -10.02 -0.15 -25.13
N ILE A 146 -9.45 -0.65 -24.04
CA ILE A 146 -8.39 -1.66 -24.10
C ILE A 146 -8.99 -3.04 -24.41
N GLY A 147 -10.21 -3.30 -23.92
CA GLY A 147 -10.88 -4.59 -24.03
C GLY A 147 -10.68 -5.39 -22.74
N TRP A 148 -11.79 -5.85 -22.17
CA TRP A 148 -11.78 -6.58 -20.89
C TRP A 148 -11.00 -7.89 -20.97
N GLU A 149 -11.24 -8.66 -22.03
CA GLU A 149 -10.59 -9.95 -22.27
C GLU A 149 -9.08 -9.80 -22.43
N PHE A 150 -8.65 -8.91 -23.31
CA PHE A 150 -7.24 -8.61 -23.50
C PHE A 150 -6.56 -8.14 -22.22
N TYR A 151 -7.17 -7.22 -21.46
CA TYR A 151 -6.55 -6.72 -20.24
C TYR A 151 -6.29 -7.84 -19.22
N HIS A 152 -7.24 -8.77 -19.08
CA HIS A 152 -7.07 -9.95 -18.24
C HIS A 152 -6.04 -10.94 -18.80
N ALA A 153 -6.11 -11.25 -20.09
CA ALA A 153 -5.18 -12.15 -20.77
C ALA A 153 -3.73 -11.64 -20.69
N ALA A 154 -3.52 -10.33 -20.90
CA ALA A 154 -2.21 -9.69 -20.79
C ALA A 154 -1.64 -9.82 -19.37
N ASN A 155 -2.46 -9.59 -18.34
CA ASN A 155 -2.00 -9.73 -16.95
C ASN A 155 -1.72 -11.20 -16.60
N PHE A 156 -2.59 -12.12 -17.02
CA PHE A 156 -2.42 -13.55 -16.78
C PHE A 156 -1.14 -14.08 -17.41
N THR A 157 -0.97 -13.88 -18.73
CA THR A 157 0.21 -14.36 -19.48
C THR A 157 1.51 -13.74 -18.96
N PHE A 158 1.48 -12.49 -18.48
CA PHE A 158 2.65 -11.86 -17.86
C PHE A 158 3.08 -12.61 -16.61
N TRP A 159 2.15 -12.89 -15.69
CA TRP A 159 2.44 -13.61 -14.46
C TRP A 159 2.71 -15.10 -14.66
N ALA A 160 2.11 -15.71 -15.69
CA ALA A 160 2.41 -17.07 -16.12
C ALA A 160 3.78 -17.19 -16.81
N GLY A 161 4.39 -16.08 -17.20
CA GLY A 161 5.68 -16.06 -17.92
C GLY A 161 5.56 -16.48 -19.39
N THR A 162 4.34 -16.56 -19.94
CA THR A 162 4.05 -16.90 -21.34
C THR A 162 3.76 -15.67 -22.20
N SER A 163 3.76 -14.48 -21.61
CA SER A 163 3.48 -13.22 -22.31
C SER A 163 4.52 -12.92 -23.40
N PRO A 164 4.06 -12.54 -24.61
CA PRO A 164 4.95 -12.00 -25.66
C PRO A 164 5.47 -10.60 -25.33
N LEU A 165 4.90 -9.91 -24.33
CA LEU A 165 5.40 -8.65 -23.81
C LEU A 165 6.38 -8.88 -22.65
N PRO A 166 7.60 -8.32 -22.71
CA PRO A 166 8.58 -8.44 -21.63
C PRO A 166 8.30 -7.49 -20.45
N LEU A 167 7.27 -6.65 -20.54
CA LEU A 167 6.91 -5.66 -19.52
C LEU A 167 5.54 -5.97 -18.94
N PHE A 168 5.37 -5.64 -17.66
CA PHE A 168 4.09 -5.69 -16.98
C PHE A 168 3.07 -4.81 -17.75
N PRO A 169 1.87 -5.31 -18.07
CA PRO A 169 0.82 -4.58 -18.80
C PRO A 169 0.18 -3.49 -17.94
N TYR A 170 1.00 -2.52 -17.53
CA TYR A 170 0.61 -1.41 -16.69
C TYR A 170 -0.42 -0.54 -17.42
N PRO A 171 -1.61 -0.28 -16.84
CA PRO A 171 -2.66 0.47 -17.50
C PRO A 171 -2.23 1.82 -18.08
N GLY A 172 -1.39 2.57 -17.36
CA GLY A 172 -0.89 3.86 -17.84
C GLY A 172 -0.01 3.75 -19.09
N LEU A 173 0.77 2.67 -19.21
CA LEU A 173 1.59 2.38 -20.38
C LEU A 173 0.70 1.99 -21.57
N LEU A 174 -0.28 1.11 -21.34
CA LEU A 174 -1.23 0.70 -22.38
C LEU A 174 -2.02 1.90 -22.93
N VAL A 175 -2.42 2.83 -22.06
CA VAL A 175 -3.09 4.07 -22.49
C VAL A 175 -2.17 4.94 -23.33
N ALA A 176 -0.87 5.02 -23.00
CA ALA A 176 0.10 5.78 -23.79
C ALA A 176 0.23 5.23 -25.22
N PHE A 177 0.02 3.93 -25.45
CA PHE A 177 0.05 3.33 -26.79
C PHE A 177 -1.14 3.70 -27.67
N ILE A 178 -2.23 4.25 -27.10
CA ILE A 178 -3.40 4.70 -27.87
C ILE A 178 -3.06 5.93 -28.72
N THR A 179 -2.14 6.78 -28.25
CA THR A 179 -1.77 8.03 -28.91
C THR A 179 -0.41 7.92 -29.58
N GLN A 180 -0.26 8.53 -30.76
CA GLN A 180 1.03 8.66 -31.44
C GLN A 180 1.78 9.95 -31.05
N ASN A 181 1.19 10.81 -30.21
CA ASN A 181 1.80 12.07 -29.81
C ASN A 181 2.83 11.82 -28.68
N PRO A 182 4.14 11.98 -28.93
CA PRO A 182 5.19 11.68 -27.94
C PRO A 182 5.11 12.58 -26.70
N VAL A 183 4.61 13.81 -26.85
CA VAL A 183 4.44 14.75 -25.72
C VAL A 183 3.35 14.25 -24.78
N LEU A 184 2.24 13.75 -25.33
CA LEU A 184 1.15 13.21 -24.53
C LEU A 184 1.55 11.89 -23.84
N GLN A 185 2.34 11.05 -24.51
CA GLN A 185 2.89 9.83 -23.91
C GLN A 185 3.81 10.15 -22.74
N LEU A 186 4.76 11.06 -22.95
CA LEU A 186 5.69 11.48 -21.89
C LEU A 186 4.92 12.11 -20.73
N TRP A 187 3.90 12.91 -21.01
CA TRP A 187 3.01 13.48 -20.00
C TRP A 187 2.30 12.38 -19.17
N ILE A 188 1.67 11.39 -19.80
CA ILE A 188 0.98 10.30 -19.11
C ILE A 188 1.97 9.53 -18.22
N LEU A 189 3.14 9.18 -18.74
CA LEU A 189 4.15 8.43 -17.98
C LEU A 189 4.70 9.23 -16.80
N LEU A 190 5.04 10.51 -16.99
CA LEU A 190 5.57 11.36 -15.93
C LEU A 190 4.51 11.68 -14.87
N SER A 191 3.30 12.03 -15.28
CA SER A 191 2.22 12.38 -14.36
C SER A 191 1.79 11.19 -13.50
N LEU A 192 1.72 9.99 -14.06
CA LEU A 192 1.45 8.77 -13.29
C LEU A 192 2.63 8.40 -12.38
N SER A 193 3.87 8.60 -12.82
CA SER A 193 5.05 8.38 -11.98
C SER A 193 5.09 9.29 -10.75
N LEU A 194 4.49 10.49 -10.81
CA LEU A 194 4.43 11.41 -9.66
C LEU A 194 3.55 10.89 -8.52
N TRP A 195 2.61 9.98 -8.78
CA TRP A 195 1.90 9.26 -7.70
C TRP A 195 2.85 8.43 -6.85
N PHE A 196 3.80 7.73 -7.47
CA PHE A 196 4.81 6.95 -6.77
C PHE A 196 5.72 7.82 -5.90
N TRP A 197 6.14 8.98 -6.41
CA TRP A 197 6.94 9.94 -5.65
C TRP A 197 6.17 10.56 -4.47
N GLY A 198 4.89 10.87 -4.68
CA GLY A 198 3.99 11.36 -3.63
C GLY A 198 3.75 10.31 -2.54
N TRP A 199 3.54 9.06 -2.93
CA TRP A 199 3.29 7.95 -2.01
C TRP A 199 4.54 7.57 -1.20
N SER A 200 5.68 7.33 -1.86
CA SER A 200 6.93 6.88 -1.21
C SER A 200 7.39 7.80 -0.07
N GLY A 201 7.11 9.09 -0.16
CA GLY A 201 7.37 10.06 0.89
C GLY A 201 6.69 9.75 2.24
N THR A 202 5.44 9.32 2.18
CA THR A 202 4.60 9.10 3.37
C THR A 202 5.09 7.94 4.22
N LEU A 203 5.62 6.89 3.59
CA LEU A 203 6.13 5.69 4.26
C LEU A 203 7.29 6.00 5.19
N PHE A 204 8.23 6.83 4.75
CA PHE A 204 9.41 7.20 5.54
C PHE A 204 9.05 8.15 6.69
N LEU A 205 8.07 9.03 6.49
CA LEU A 205 7.66 9.97 7.53
C LEU A 205 6.97 9.25 8.70
N SER A 206 6.02 8.35 8.41
CA SER A 206 5.32 7.62 9.47
C SER A 206 6.28 6.74 10.28
N SER A 207 7.10 5.95 9.60
CA SER A 207 8.01 5.01 10.28
C SER A 207 9.15 5.72 11.04
N SER A 208 9.66 6.85 10.54
CA SER A 208 10.70 7.60 11.26
C SER A 208 10.19 8.20 12.58
N ARG A 209 8.90 8.57 12.67
CA ARG A 209 8.26 9.00 13.93
C ARG A 209 8.19 7.88 14.94
N VAL A 210 7.85 6.65 14.51
CA VAL A 210 7.80 5.48 15.39
C VAL A 210 9.19 5.17 15.95
N ILE A 211 10.22 5.18 15.10
CA ILE A 211 11.62 4.95 15.54
C ILE A 211 12.07 6.07 16.50
N PHE A 212 11.74 7.33 16.18
CA PHE A 212 12.06 8.47 17.03
C PHE A 212 11.41 8.36 18.40
N ALA A 213 10.10 8.07 18.46
CA ALA A 213 9.36 7.90 19.71
C ALA A 213 9.93 6.73 20.53
N ALA A 214 10.18 5.58 19.91
CA ALA A 214 10.78 4.43 20.59
C ALA A 214 12.20 4.71 21.12
N ALA A 215 12.99 5.54 20.42
CA ALA A 215 14.29 5.98 20.89
C ALA A 215 14.18 7.02 22.03
N PHE A 216 13.17 7.90 21.97
CA PHE A 216 12.86 8.86 23.02
C PHE A 216 12.42 8.17 24.32
N ASP A 217 11.58 7.12 24.21
CA ASP A 217 11.16 6.23 25.30
C ASP A 217 12.28 5.30 25.79
N ARG A 218 13.51 5.49 25.26
CA ARG A 218 14.73 4.73 25.60
C ARG A 218 14.66 3.24 25.29
N VAL A 219 13.66 2.80 24.53
CA VAL A 219 13.54 1.43 24.00
C VAL A 219 14.63 1.17 22.95
N LEU A 220 14.97 2.19 22.16
CA LEU A 220 16.05 2.15 21.17
C LEU A 220 17.26 3.02 21.58
N PRO A 221 18.42 2.89 20.90
CA PRO A 221 19.57 3.76 21.13
C PRO A 221 19.25 5.25 20.93
N GLU A 222 19.74 6.09 21.84
CA GLU A 222 19.45 7.54 21.86
C GLU A 222 19.85 8.27 20.57
N TRP A 223 20.91 7.81 19.89
CA TRP A 223 21.34 8.43 18.64
C TRP A 223 20.28 8.34 17.54
N MET A 224 19.35 7.38 17.61
CA MET A 224 18.25 7.26 16.66
C MET A 224 17.22 8.39 16.80
N ALA A 225 17.15 9.04 17.97
CA ALA A 225 16.35 10.24 18.21
C ALA A 225 17.09 11.55 17.89
N THR A 226 18.27 11.51 17.25
CA THR A 226 18.99 12.75 16.88
C THR A 226 18.26 13.52 15.79
N VAL A 227 18.09 14.83 16.01
CA VAL A 227 17.42 15.74 15.08
C VAL A 227 18.43 16.72 14.48
N SER A 228 18.37 16.92 13.17
CA SER A 228 19.20 17.95 12.51
C SER A 228 18.77 19.36 12.95
N PRO A 229 19.71 20.21 13.42
CA PRO A 229 19.39 21.59 13.80
C PRO A 229 18.86 22.43 12.61
N ARG A 230 19.34 22.15 11.39
CA ARG A 230 19.01 22.93 10.18
C ARG A 230 17.63 22.61 9.62
N PHE A 231 17.27 21.32 9.57
CA PHE A 231 16.05 20.86 8.90
C PHE A 231 14.95 20.39 9.86
N ARG A 232 15.27 20.26 11.16
CA ARG A 232 14.36 19.75 12.19
C ARG A 232 13.77 18.37 11.86
N THR A 233 14.57 17.53 11.21
CA THR A 233 14.22 16.15 10.83
C THR A 233 15.02 15.14 11.64
N PRO A 234 14.44 13.98 12.02
CA PRO A 234 15.10 12.95 12.82
C PRO A 234 16.12 12.18 11.97
N THR A 235 17.35 12.68 11.89
CA THR A 235 18.40 12.12 11.02
C THR A 235 18.79 10.71 11.42
N GLY A 236 18.85 10.40 12.72
CA GLY A 236 19.16 9.05 13.19
C GLY A 236 18.15 8.03 12.70
N ALA A 237 16.86 8.28 12.92
CA ALA A 237 15.77 7.43 12.45
C ALA A 237 15.79 7.28 10.91
N LEU A 238 16.02 8.35 10.17
CA LEU A 238 16.08 8.30 8.70
C LEU A 238 17.24 7.42 8.20
N ILE A 239 18.41 7.44 8.86
CA ILE A 239 19.54 6.58 8.52
C ILE A 239 19.20 5.10 8.77
N VAL A 240 18.62 4.79 9.94
CA VAL A 240 18.19 3.43 10.31
C VAL A 240 17.15 2.89 9.36
N MET A 241 16.32 3.74 8.76
CA MET A 241 15.39 3.32 7.71
C MET A 241 16.09 3.11 6.36
N THR A 242 16.98 4.01 6.00
CA THR A 242 17.56 4.06 4.65
C THR A 242 18.54 2.93 4.39
N ILE A 243 19.45 2.66 5.34
CA ILE A 243 20.51 1.65 5.16
C ILE A 243 19.90 0.25 4.93
N PRO A 244 19.00 -0.28 5.80
CA PRO A 244 18.36 -1.56 5.56
C PRO A 244 17.51 -1.57 4.29
N SER A 245 16.82 -0.47 3.97
CA SER A 245 16.03 -0.38 2.73
C SER A 245 16.91 -0.51 1.49
N ILE A 246 18.11 0.07 1.48
CA ILE A 246 19.09 -0.09 0.39
C ILE A 246 19.53 -1.55 0.29
N ILE A 247 19.89 -2.17 1.41
CA ILE A 247 20.31 -3.58 1.44
C ILE A 247 19.20 -4.49 0.89
N VAL A 248 17.98 -4.33 1.37
CA VAL A 248 16.81 -5.08 0.89
C VAL A 248 16.57 -4.82 -0.60
N SER A 249 16.68 -3.57 -1.06
CA SER A 249 16.52 -3.23 -2.48
C SER A 249 17.58 -3.89 -3.37
N LEU A 250 18.83 -3.97 -2.90
CA LEU A 250 19.91 -4.69 -3.59
C LEU A 250 19.62 -6.19 -3.65
N LEU A 251 19.12 -6.79 -2.56
CA LEU A 251 18.72 -8.20 -2.55
C LEU A 251 17.59 -8.47 -3.54
N TYR A 252 16.57 -7.61 -3.60
CA TYR A 252 15.50 -7.72 -4.60
C TYR A 252 15.99 -7.59 -6.04
N SER A 253 16.97 -6.72 -6.28
CA SER A 253 17.43 -6.39 -7.64
C SER A 253 18.43 -7.41 -8.18
N TYR A 254 19.25 -8.01 -7.31
CA TYR A 254 20.42 -8.80 -7.72
C TYR A 254 20.47 -10.23 -7.17
N TYR A 255 19.64 -10.59 -6.17
CA TYR A 255 19.64 -11.94 -5.60
C TYR A 255 18.42 -12.75 -6.05
N PRO A 256 18.59 -13.73 -6.96
CA PRO A 256 17.50 -14.58 -7.42
C PRO A 256 16.81 -15.30 -6.26
N GLY A 257 15.49 -15.30 -6.26
CA GLY A 257 14.69 -15.98 -5.24
C GLY A 257 14.45 -15.17 -3.96
N PHE A 258 15.07 -13.99 -3.75
CA PHE A 258 14.78 -13.17 -2.56
C PHE A 258 13.30 -12.78 -2.45
N ILE A 259 12.66 -12.53 -3.61
CA ILE A 259 11.22 -12.22 -3.67
C ILE A 259 10.35 -13.27 -2.97
N THR A 260 10.73 -14.56 -3.04
CA THR A 260 9.93 -15.65 -2.45
C THR A 260 9.94 -15.63 -0.92
N LEU A 261 11.01 -15.11 -0.30
CA LEU A 261 11.10 -14.92 1.15
C LEU A 261 10.11 -13.87 1.63
N THR A 262 9.84 -12.88 0.79
CA THR A 262 9.06 -11.68 1.16
C THR A 262 7.58 -11.77 0.84
N LEU A 263 7.11 -12.87 0.27
CA LEU A 263 5.70 -13.03 -0.16
C LEU A 263 4.74 -12.72 1.00
N ALA A 264 4.95 -13.33 2.17
CA ALA A 264 4.09 -13.19 3.35
C ALA A 264 4.13 -11.81 4.04
N SER A 265 4.79 -10.80 3.49
CA SER A 265 4.91 -9.45 4.11
C SER A 265 3.55 -8.80 4.39
N THR A 266 2.56 -9.04 3.53
CA THR A 266 1.18 -8.57 3.72
C THR A 266 0.55 -9.14 4.99
N ALA A 267 0.75 -10.44 5.22
CA ALA A 267 0.21 -11.13 6.38
C ALA A 267 0.82 -10.59 7.69
N VAL A 268 2.10 -10.22 7.68
CA VAL A 268 2.79 -9.56 8.82
C VAL A 268 2.10 -8.26 9.22
N ILE A 269 1.72 -7.44 8.25
CA ILE A 269 1.00 -6.19 8.54
C ILE A 269 -0.39 -6.48 9.11
N ALA A 270 -1.12 -7.44 8.54
CA ALA A 270 -2.43 -7.83 9.06
C ALA A 270 -2.35 -8.37 10.50
N ILE A 271 -1.36 -9.20 10.81
CA ILE A 271 -1.11 -9.71 12.18
C ILE A 271 -0.80 -8.55 13.14
N THR A 272 -0.04 -7.55 12.69
CA THR A 272 0.22 -6.35 13.50
C THR A 272 -1.07 -5.58 13.79
N TYR A 273 -1.96 -5.46 12.79
CA TYR A 273 -3.28 -4.86 12.98
C TYR A 273 -4.19 -5.67 13.90
N VAL A 274 -4.06 -7.00 13.98
CA VAL A 274 -4.79 -7.80 14.98
C VAL A 274 -4.47 -7.31 16.38
N GLY A 275 -3.19 -7.06 16.70
CA GLY A 275 -2.76 -6.51 17.99
C GLY A 275 -3.40 -5.14 18.29
N THR A 276 -3.33 -4.21 17.34
CA THR A 276 -3.95 -2.87 17.48
C THR A 276 -5.47 -2.96 17.64
N THR A 277 -6.12 -3.85 16.90
CA THR A 277 -7.57 -4.04 16.91
C THR A 277 -8.03 -4.61 18.25
N VAL A 278 -7.34 -5.61 18.79
CA VAL A 278 -7.62 -6.16 20.12
C VAL A 278 -7.44 -5.10 21.20
N ALA A 279 -6.38 -4.28 21.11
CA ALA A 279 -6.19 -3.16 22.03
C ALA A 279 -7.36 -2.17 21.97
N ALA A 280 -7.84 -1.83 20.77
CA ALA A 280 -9.00 -0.94 20.58
C ALA A 280 -10.32 -1.54 21.12
N ILE A 281 -10.54 -2.85 20.96
CA ILE A 281 -11.70 -3.57 21.51
C ILE A 281 -11.74 -3.49 23.04
N VAL A 282 -10.59 -3.68 23.68
CA VAL A 282 -10.45 -3.75 25.15
C VAL A 282 -10.34 -2.37 25.80
N LEU A 283 -9.89 -1.35 25.05
CA LEU A 283 -9.64 0.01 25.55
C LEU A 283 -10.79 0.59 26.41
N PRO A 284 -12.07 0.55 25.98
CA PRO A 284 -13.17 1.10 26.77
C PRO A 284 -13.37 0.41 28.12
N TYR A 285 -12.97 -0.85 28.25
CA TYR A 285 -13.19 -1.64 29.46
C TYR A 285 -12.02 -1.59 30.42
N ARG A 286 -10.78 -1.53 29.90
CA ARG A 286 -9.55 -1.58 30.70
C ARG A 286 -9.00 -0.21 31.08
N LYS A 287 -9.17 0.81 30.22
CA LYS A 287 -8.77 2.20 30.49
C LYS A 287 -9.96 3.14 30.28
N ARG A 288 -10.99 2.97 31.11
CA ARG A 288 -12.26 3.72 31.04
C ARG A 288 -12.08 5.23 31.03
N GLU A 289 -11.21 5.75 31.90
CA GLU A 289 -10.95 7.20 31.99
C GLU A 289 -10.36 7.76 30.69
N LEU A 290 -9.36 7.06 30.13
CA LEU A 290 -8.75 7.43 28.85
C LEU A 290 -9.76 7.36 27.70
N PHE A 291 -10.59 6.32 27.68
CA PHE A 291 -11.63 6.20 26.67
C PHE A 291 -12.64 7.34 26.79
N ASN A 292 -13.13 7.63 27.99
CA ASN A 292 -14.11 8.69 28.26
C ASN A 292 -13.59 10.08 27.87
N ALA A 293 -12.30 10.34 28.04
CA ALA A 293 -11.65 11.56 27.59
C ALA A 293 -11.56 11.69 26.06
N SER A 294 -11.68 10.58 25.32
CA SER A 294 -11.61 10.60 23.85
C SER A 294 -12.92 11.08 23.20
N PRO A 295 -12.87 11.74 22.03
CA PRO A 295 -14.07 12.14 21.28
C PRO A 295 -14.97 10.97 20.85
N VAL A 296 -14.43 9.75 20.78
CA VAL A 296 -15.12 8.54 20.34
C VAL A 296 -16.05 7.99 21.43
N SER A 297 -15.85 8.38 22.70
CA SER A 297 -16.64 7.89 23.85
C SER A 297 -18.14 8.17 23.74
N ARG A 298 -18.51 9.20 22.98
CA ARG A 298 -19.89 9.65 22.80
C ARG A 298 -20.70 8.73 21.89
N TYR A 299 -20.06 7.81 21.17
CA TYR A 299 -20.71 6.94 20.20
C TYR A 299 -20.85 5.52 20.77
N THR A 300 -22.08 5.14 21.08
CA THR A 300 -22.44 3.79 21.54
C THR A 300 -23.64 3.29 20.74
N ILE A 301 -23.68 1.99 20.48
CA ILE A 301 -24.83 1.30 19.85
C ILE A 301 -25.26 0.22 20.84
N GLY A 302 -26.49 0.31 21.34
CA GLY A 302 -27.01 -0.65 22.32
C GLY A 302 -26.19 -0.69 23.63
N GLY A 303 -25.59 0.43 24.05
CA GLY A 303 -24.74 0.50 25.24
C GLY A 303 -23.30 -0.01 25.06
N ILE A 304 -22.97 -0.57 23.89
CA ILE A 304 -21.61 -1.00 23.56
C ILE A 304 -20.89 0.13 22.80
N PRO A 305 -19.66 0.52 23.19
CA PRO A 305 -18.84 1.46 22.43
C PRO A 305 -18.69 1.07 20.96
N THR A 306 -18.91 2.01 20.05
CA THR A 306 -18.79 1.73 18.60
C THR A 306 -17.41 1.23 18.20
N ILE A 307 -16.36 1.72 18.86
CA ILE A 307 -14.97 1.26 18.65
C ILE A 307 -14.80 -0.24 18.92
N THR A 308 -15.53 -0.79 19.91
CA THR A 308 -15.51 -2.23 20.22
C THR A 308 -16.21 -3.00 19.11
N ILE A 309 -17.38 -2.54 18.66
CA ILE A 309 -18.14 -3.21 17.59
C ILE A 309 -17.34 -3.21 16.28
N SER A 310 -16.84 -2.06 15.85
CA SER A 310 -16.01 -1.94 14.65
C SER A 310 -14.73 -2.76 14.76
N GLY A 311 -14.13 -2.77 15.96
CA GLY A 311 -12.95 -3.59 16.25
C GLY A 311 -13.22 -5.08 16.09
N VAL A 312 -14.34 -5.60 16.62
CA VAL A 312 -14.69 -7.01 16.50
C VAL A 312 -14.95 -7.39 15.04
N ILE A 313 -15.69 -6.57 14.28
CA ILE A 313 -15.94 -6.81 12.86
C ILE A 313 -14.62 -6.83 12.09
N PHE A 314 -13.75 -5.85 12.33
CA PHE A 314 -12.45 -5.77 11.67
C PHE A 314 -11.52 -6.93 12.08
N LEU A 315 -11.58 -7.38 13.34
CA LEU A 315 -10.83 -8.54 13.81
C LEU A 315 -11.27 -9.82 13.08
N LEU A 316 -12.58 -10.08 12.98
CA LEU A 316 -13.12 -11.22 12.23
C LEU A 316 -12.69 -11.17 10.76
N PHE A 317 -12.73 -9.98 10.15
CA PHE A 317 -12.25 -9.75 8.80
C PHE A 317 -10.75 -10.06 8.66
N LEU A 318 -9.90 -9.57 9.56
CA LEU A 318 -8.46 -9.87 9.55
C LEU A 318 -8.19 -11.37 9.72
N LEU A 319 -8.90 -12.03 10.65
CA LEU A 319 -8.76 -13.48 10.87
C LEU A 319 -9.16 -14.28 9.63
N TYR A 320 -10.23 -13.89 8.94
CA TYR A 320 -10.62 -14.50 7.67
C TYR A 320 -9.50 -14.37 6.61
N ASN A 321 -8.95 -13.16 6.43
CA ASN A 321 -7.87 -12.94 5.45
C ASN A 321 -6.60 -13.74 5.80
N ILE A 322 -6.19 -13.74 7.08
CA ILE A 322 -5.04 -14.52 7.56
C ILE A 322 -5.26 -16.02 7.33
N TYR A 323 -6.46 -16.53 7.60
CA TYR A 323 -6.81 -17.92 7.33
C TYR A 323 -6.70 -18.25 5.84
N MET A 324 -7.32 -17.44 4.97
CA MET A 324 -7.28 -17.65 3.52
C MET A 324 -5.84 -17.64 2.98
N TRP A 325 -5.01 -16.69 3.41
CA TRP A 325 -3.59 -16.64 3.01
C TRP A 325 -2.75 -17.81 3.52
N SER A 326 -3.16 -18.44 4.63
CA SER A 326 -2.43 -19.56 5.23
C SER A 326 -2.78 -20.90 4.57
N VAL A 327 -4.03 -21.06 4.12
CA VAL A 327 -4.55 -22.35 3.64
C VAL A 327 -4.56 -22.43 2.11
N ASP A 328 -4.93 -21.35 1.43
CA ASP A 328 -5.16 -21.37 -0.01
C ASP A 328 -3.90 -20.91 -0.77
N THR A 329 -3.39 -21.81 -1.62
CA THR A 329 -2.21 -21.58 -2.46
C THR A 329 -2.44 -20.49 -3.50
N VAL A 330 -3.69 -20.20 -3.88
CA VAL A 330 -4.04 -19.21 -4.91
C VAL A 330 -3.51 -17.82 -4.56
N TYR A 331 -3.40 -17.49 -3.28
CA TYR A 331 -2.89 -16.18 -2.87
C TYR A 331 -1.36 -16.06 -2.91
N GLY A 332 -0.63 -17.17 -3.14
CA GLY A 332 0.84 -17.17 -3.22
C GLY A 332 1.56 -16.81 -1.91
N LEU A 333 0.84 -16.82 -0.78
CA LEU A 333 1.32 -16.36 0.54
C LEU A 333 1.67 -17.52 1.49
N ASN A 334 1.29 -18.75 1.16
CA ASN A 334 1.41 -19.91 2.03
C ASN A 334 2.77 -20.64 1.92
N SER A 335 3.82 -19.96 1.41
CA SER A 335 5.17 -20.51 1.34
C SER A 335 5.75 -20.70 2.75
N PRO A 336 6.13 -21.93 3.16
CA PRO A 336 6.71 -22.18 4.48
C PRO A 336 8.02 -21.41 4.70
N LEU A 337 8.82 -21.27 3.64
CA LEU A 337 10.08 -20.52 3.67
C LEU A 337 9.84 -19.03 3.94
N SER A 338 8.83 -18.44 3.29
CA SER A 338 8.41 -17.06 3.57
C SER A 338 7.90 -16.90 4.99
N ALA A 339 7.08 -17.85 5.47
CA ALA A 339 6.56 -17.84 6.83
C ALA A 339 7.68 -17.90 7.89
N ILE A 340 8.68 -18.78 7.71
CA ILE A 340 9.85 -18.89 8.59
C ILE A 340 10.65 -17.58 8.58
N TYR A 341 10.89 -17.02 7.40
CA TYR A 341 11.58 -15.74 7.26
C TYR A 341 10.85 -14.64 8.01
N MET A 342 9.54 -14.49 7.83
CA MET A 342 8.73 -13.49 8.55
C MET A 342 8.70 -13.73 10.06
N LEU A 343 8.56 -14.98 10.50
CA LEU A 343 8.62 -15.34 11.92
C LEU A 343 9.99 -14.97 12.52
N SER A 344 11.07 -15.17 11.78
CA SER A 344 12.42 -14.79 12.22
C SER A 344 12.56 -13.28 12.43
N LEU A 345 11.88 -12.45 11.62
CA LEU A 345 11.86 -11.00 11.79
C LEU A 345 11.09 -10.59 13.06
N TYR A 346 9.97 -11.26 13.37
CA TYR A 346 9.26 -11.05 14.63
C TYR A 346 10.11 -11.46 15.84
N ILE A 347 10.75 -12.62 15.77
CA ILE A 347 11.66 -13.09 16.81
C ILE A 347 12.81 -12.09 17.00
N LEU A 348 13.39 -11.60 15.91
CA LEU A 348 14.43 -10.57 15.96
C LEU A 348 13.93 -9.29 16.65
N ALA A 349 12.73 -8.82 16.32
CA ALA A 349 12.14 -7.65 16.98
C ALA A 349 11.93 -7.87 18.49
N ILE A 350 11.46 -9.05 18.88
CA ILE A 350 11.28 -9.45 20.29
C ILE A 350 12.64 -9.50 21.00
N VAL A 351 13.64 -10.13 20.39
CA VAL A 351 15.00 -10.24 20.92
C VAL A 351 15.63 -8.85 21.09
N LEU A 352 15.48 -7.96 20.12
CA LEU A 352 15.95 -6.58 20.21
C LEU A 352 15.27 -5.85 21.36
N TYR A 353 13.94 -5.94 21.49
CA TYR A 353 13.19 -5.31 22.58
C TYR A 353 13.67 -5.78 23.96
N PHE A 354 13.74 -7.09 24.19
CA PHE A 354 14.19 -7.63 25.47
C PHE A 354 15.69 -7.40 25.72
N GLY A 355 16.51 -7.41 24.68
CA GLY A 355 17.93 -7.09 24.73
C GLY A 355 18.17 -5.65 25.19
N PHE A 356 17.51 -4.67 24.57
CA PHE A 356 17.57 -3.28 24.99
C PHE A 356 16.97 -3.07 26.38
N LYS A 357 15.85 -3.72 26.70
CA LYS A 357 15.26 -3.68 28.05
C LYS A 357 16.22 -4.16 29.12
N GLY A 358 16.92 -5.28 28.88
CA GLY A 358 17.93 -5.81 29.80
C GLY A 358 19.13 -4.88 29.94
N TYR A 359 19.62 -4.32 28.83
CA TYR A 359 20.73 -3.38 28.83
C TYR A 359 20.42 -2.09 29.60
N ARG A 360 19.23 -1.50 29.39
CA ARG A 360 18.77 -0.29 30.09
C ARG A 360 18.50 -0.52 31.57
N ARG A 361 17.97 -1.70 31.94
CA ARG A 361 17.81 -2.07 33.36
C ARG A 361 19.15 -2.10 34.09
N ARG A 362 20.23 -2.54 33.42
CA ARG A 362 21.61 -2.47 33.96
C ARG A 362 22.14 -1.04 34.09
N GLN A 363 21.60 -0.09 33.34
CA GLN A 363 21.89 1.35 33.47
C GLN A 363 21.02 2.06 34.52
N GLY A 364 20.14 1.34 35.22
CA GLY A 364 19.23 1.92 36.22
C GLY A 364 18.02 2.65 35.64
N ILE A 365 17.70 2.46 34.35
CA ILE A 365 16.56 3.08 33.69
C ILE A 365 15.38 2.10 33.67
N ASP A 366 14.28 2.42 34.35
CA ASP A 366 13.05 1.62 34.29
C ASP A 366 12.16 2.06 33.12
N ILE A 367 12.24 1.31 32.02
CA ILE A 367 11.42 1.53 30.83
C ILE A 367 9.91 1.34 31.14
N ASN A 368 9.53 0.59 32.18
CA ASN A 368 8.12 0.37 32.48
C ASN A 368 7.42 1.64 32.99
N MET A 369 8.16 2.60 33.55
CA MET A 369 7.60 3.90 33.97
C MET A 369 7.19 4.77 32.78
N ALA A 370 7.89 4.67 31.65
CA ALA A 370 7.56 5.43 30.43
C ALA A 370 6.18 5.05 29.85
N TYR A 371 5.67 3.85 30.14
CA TYR A 371 4.36 3.39 29.67
C TYR A 371 3.20 3.69 30.64
N GLN A 372 3.50 4.23 31.83
CA GLN A 372 2.48 4.52 32.85
C GLN A 372 1.81 5.88 32.64
N GLU A 373 2.53 6.86 32.11
CA GLU A 373 2.02 8.20 31.83
C GLU A 373 2.20 8.52 30.35
N ILE A 374 1.13 8.97 29.69
CA ILE A 374 1.24 9.51 28.35
C ILE A 374 2.01 10.83 28.50
N PRO A 375 3.15 11.04 27.81
CA PRO A 375 3.78 12.34 27.80
C PRO A 375 2.75 13.37 27.33
N VAL A 376 2.58 14.41 28.13
CA VAL A 376 1.70 15.53 27.79
C VAL A 376 2.29 16.17 26.53
N GLU A 377 1.61 16.05 25.39
CA GLU A 377 2.00 16.73 24.15
C GLU A 377 2.02 18.25 24.31
#